data_AF-A0A8R1IRU6-F1
#
_entry.id   AF-A0A8R1IRU6-F1
#
_cell.length_a   1.000
_cell.length_b   1.000
_cell.length_c   1.000
_cell.angle_alpha   90.00
_cell.angle_beta   90.00
_cell.angle_gamma   90.00
#
_symmetry.space_group_name_H-M   'P 1'
#
loop_
_entity.id
_entity.type
_entity.pdbx_description
1 polymer ?
#
loop_
_entity_poly.entity_id
_entity_poly.type
_entity_poly.pdbx_seq_one_letter_code
_entity_poly.pdbx_strand_id
1 'polypeptide(L)'
;MASWADIQKLASDLQRVQLSQSSKKLSEVNCIEVLQNLIASQLIDVVYTRDGQSYVTKKHLETEIKNECIAAGGRAPLTDVAVALNIDFDHIERTARLIVSQDDEFTLSNAELFAT
;
A
#
# COMPACT_ATOMS: atom_id res chain seq x y z
N MET A 1 -16.81 -29.75 -20.03
CA MET A 1 -15.38 -30.11 -19.92
C MET A 1 -14.64 -29.26 -20.93
N ALA A 2 -13.63 -28.49 -20.51
CA ALA A 2 -12.83 -27.71 -21.45
C ALA A 2 -12.14 -28.67 -22.43
N SER A 3 -12.29 -28.41 -23.73
CA SER A 3 -11.67 -29.28 -24.74
C SER A 3 -10.17 -29.02 -24.79
N TRP A 4 -9.40 -30.01 -25.24
CA TRP A 4 -7.96 -29.86 -25.45
C TRP A 4 -7.63 -28.68 -26.39
N ALA A 5 -8.50 -28.43 -27.38
CA ALA A 5 -8.37 -27.29 -28.29
C ALA A 5 -8.51 -25.94 -27.57
N ASP A 6 -9.39 -25.84 -26.57
CA ASP A 6 -9.57 -24.62 -25.78
C ASP A 6 -8.31 -24.31 -24.96
N ILE A 7 -7.73 -25.33 -24.32
CA ILE A 7 -6.51 -25.21 -23.53
C ILE A 7 -5.34 -24.76 -24.42
N GLN A 8 -5.20 -25.34 -25.61
CA GLN A 8 -4.13 -25.01 -26.55
C GLN A 8 -4.28 -23.59 -27.12
N LYS A 9 -5.52 -23.13 -27.32
CA LYS A 9 -5.81 -21.75 -27.70
C LYS A 9 -5.45 -20.77 -26.58
N LEU A 10 -5.86 -21.05 -25.35
CA LEU A 10 -5.51 -20.24 -24.16
C LEU A 10 -3.99 -20.13 -23.96
N ALA A 11 -3.25 -21.23 -24.10
CA ALA A 11 -1.80 -21.22 -24.01
C ALA A 11 -1.15 -20.36 -25.11
N SER A 12 -1.67 -20.45 -26.34
CA SER A 12 -1.17 -19.65 -27.46
C SER A 12 -1.46 -18.16 -27.27
N ASP A 13 -2.64 -17.82 -26.76
CA ASP A 13 -3.02 -16.43 -26.45
C ASP A 13 -2.16 -15.86 -25.31
N LEU A 14 -1.93 -16.63 -24.25
CA LEU A 14 -1.03 -16.24 -23.15
C LEU A 14 0.39 -16.00 -23.66
N GLN A 15 0.93 -16.91 -24.47
CA GLN A 15 2.27 -16.79 -25.03
C GLN A 15 2.39 -15.57 -25.95
N ARG A 16 1.36 -15.27 -26.74
CA ARG A 16 1.29 -14.07 -27.58
C ARG A 16 1.31 -12.79 -26.75
N VAL A 17 0.57 -12.73 -25.65
CA VAL A 17 0.56 -11.59 -24.73
C VAL A 17 1.90 -11.45 -24.00
N GLN A 18 2.51 -12.54 -23.56
CA GLN A 18 3.82 -12.50 -22.90
C GLN A 18 4.96 -12.07 -23.85
N LEU A 19 4.89 -12.46 -25.13
CA LEU A 19 5.83 -12.05 -26.17
C LEU A 19 5.56 -10.62 -26.67
N SER A 20 4.35 -10.09 -26.46
CA SER A 20 4.08 -8.69 -26.71
C SER A 20 4.85 -7.84 -25.68
N GLN A 21 6.04 -7.38 -26.06
CA GLN A 21 6.78 -6.40 -25.28
C GLN A 21 5.92 -5.12 -25.21
N SER A 22 5.46 -4.78 -24.01
CA SER A 22 4.93 -3.44 -23.75
C SER A 22 6.00 -2.43 -24.17
N SER A 23 5.72 -1.63 -25.20
CA SER A 23 6.71 -0.73 -25.82
C SER A 23 7.13 0.44 -24.91
N LYS A 24 6.55 0.53 -23.70
CA LYS A 24 6.82 1.57 -22.71
C LYS A 24 6.99 0.96 -21.32
N LYS A 25 8.00 0.12 -21.14
CA LYS A 25 8.47 -0.24 -19.80
C LYS A 25 9.36 0.88 -19.28
N LEU A 26 8.90 1.59 -18.26
CA LEU A 26 9.79 2.46 -17.48
C LEU A 26 10.77 1.56 -16.75
N SER A 27 12.07 1.88 -16.85
CA SER A 27 13.07 1.27 -15.98
C SER A 27 12.81 1.71 -14.54
N GLU A 28 13.27 0.92 -13.58
CA GLU A 28 13.16 1.25 -12.15
C GLU A 28 13.76 2.63 -11.84
N VAL A 29 14.91 2.96 -12.44
CA VAL A 29 15.55 4.28 -12.31
C VAL A 29 14.66 5.40 -12.83
N ASN A 30 14.04 5.22 -13.99
CA ASN A 30 13.13 6.23 -14.55
C ASN A 30 11.87 6.38 -13.68
N CYS A 31 11.36 5.30 -13.09
CA CYS A 31 10.25 5.37 -12.14
C CYS A 31 10.61 6.18 -10.89
N ILE A 32 11.81 5.98 -10.34
CA ILE A 32 12.31 6.72 -9.18
C ILE A 32 12.43 8.21 -9.52
N GLU A 33 13.00 8.56 -10.67
CA GLU A 33 13.16 9.95 -11.08
C GLU A 33 11.81 10.65 -11.31
N VAL A 34 10.83 9.95 -11.91
CA VAL A 34 9.46 10.47 -12.04
C VAL A 34 8.83 10.69 -10.66
N LEU A 35 8.96 9.74 -9.73
CA LEU A 35 8.44 9.89 -8.36
C LEU A 35 9.11 11.06 -7.64
N GLN A 36 10.44 11.18 -7.71
CA GLN A 36 11.18 12.29 -7.11
C GLN A 36 10.72 13.64 -7.66
N ASN A 37 10.51 13.75 -8.98
CA ASN A 37 9.98 14.97 -9.59
C ASN A 37 8.56 15.30 -9.11
N LEU A 38 7.71 14.30 -8.92
CA LEU A 38 6.35 14.49 -8.41
C LEU A 38 6.34 14.93 -6.95
N ILE A 39 7.22 14.37 -6.11
CA ILE A 39 7.40 14.76 -4.70
C ILE A 39 7.97 16.18 -4.60
N ALA A 40 8.99 16.50 -5.42
CA ALA A 40 9.60 17.83 -5.47
C ALA A 40 8.59 18.90 -5.92
N SER A 41 7.68 18.53 -6.83
CA SER A 41 6.59 19.40 -7.29
C SER A 41 5.39 19.47 -6.32
N GLN A 42 5.47 18.80 -5.16
CA GLN A 42 4.40 18.74 -4.15
C GLN A 42 3.05 18.21 -4.71
N LEU A 43 3.12 17.38 -5.75
CA LEU A 43 1.93 16.76 -6.36
C LEU A 43 1.51 15.48 -5.62
N ILE A 44 2.45 14.85 -4.89
CA ILE A 44 2.21 13.61 -4.15
C ILE A 44 2.90 13.70 -2.78
N ASP A 45 2.13 13.41 -1.74
CA ASP A 45 2.59 13.29 -0.36
C ASP A 45 2.84 11.83 0.02
N VAL A 46 4.11 11.50 0.27
CA VAL A 46 4.56 10.14 0.61
C VAL A 46 5.26 10.10 1.96
N VAL A 47 5.23 8.92 2.57
CA VAL A 47 5.94 8.53 3.77
C VAL A 47 6.95 7.46 3.40
N TYR A 48 8.14 7.54 4.00
CA TYR A 48 9.20 6.55 3.81
C TYR A 48 9.00 5.37 4.78
N THR A 49 9.27 4.16 4.30
CA THR A 49 9.42 3.01 5.18
C THR A 49 10.69 3.15 6.03
N ARG A 50 10.76 2.43 7.16
CA ARG A 50 11.89 2.49 8.10
C ARG A 50 13.24 2.16 7.44
N ASP A 51 13.22 1.33 6.41
CA ASP A 51 14.39 0.94 5.61
C ASP A 51 14.72 1.91 4.47
N GLY A 52 13.89 2.93 4.23
CA GLY A 52 14.03 3.89 3.14
C GLY A 52 13.88 3.30 1.73
N GLN A 53 13.47 2.04 1.60
CA GLN A 53 13.38 1.37 0.29
C GLN A 53 12.05 1.60 -0.41
N SER A 54 10.99 1.94 0.33
CA SER A 54 9.64 2.01 -0.19
C SER A 54 8.97 3.34 0.14
N TYR A 55 8.02 3.71 -0.73
CA TYR A 55 7.19 4.90 -0.58
C TYR A 55 5.74 4.46 -0.36
N VAL A 56 5.10 5.05 0.64
CA VAL A 56 3.67 4.83 0.91
C VAL A 56 2.97 6.18 0.90
N THR A 57 1.94 6.33 0.07
CA THR A 57 1.11 7.54 0.05
C THR A 57 0.32 7.63 1.36
N LYS A 58 0.14 8.84 1.92
CA LYS A 58 -0.61 9.02 3.18
C LYS A 58 -2.00 8.36 3.16
N LYS A 59 -2.75 8.54 2.06
CA LYS A 59 -4.06 7.91 1.87
C LYS A 59 -4.00 6.38 1.88
N HIS A 60 -2.94 5.79 1.33
CA HIS A 60 -2.77 4.34 1.35
C HIS A 60 -2.45 3.87 2.77
N LEU A 61 -1.60 4.62 3.48
CA LEU A 61 -1.27 4.34 4.88
C LEU A 61 -2.51 4.35 5.78
N GLU A 62 -3.43 5.30 5.58
CA GLU A 62 -4.69 5.34 6.32
C GLU A 62 -5.51 4.05 6.13
N THR A 63 -5.67 3.61 4.88
CA THR A 63 -6.39 2.38 4.56
C THR A 63 -5.73 1.15 5.16
N GLU A 64 -4.39 1.05 5.09
CA GLU A 64 -3.65 -0.07 5.66
C GLU A 64 -3.79 -0.14 7.18
N ILE A 65 -3.69 1.00 7.88
CA ILE A 65 -3.88 1.04 9.34
C ILE A 65 -5.29 0.59 9.73
N LYS A 66 -6.33 1.02 8.98
CA LYS A 66 -7.71 0.56 9.21
C LYS A 66 -7.85 -0.94 8.97
N ASN A 67 -7.30 -1.44 7.86
CA ASN A 67 -7.34 -2.85 7.51
C ASN A 67 -6.64 -3.71 8.57
N GLU A 68 -5.48 -3.28 9.07
CA GLU A 68 -4.73 -4.00 10.11
C GLU A 68 -5.53 -4.06 11.42
N CYS A 69 -6.21 -2.96 11.79
CA CYS A 69 -7.10 -2.94 12.95
C CYS A 69 -8.26 -3.91 12.82
N ILE A 70 -8.90 -3.95 11.65
CA ILE A 70 -10.01 -4.87 11.37
C ILE A 70 -9.50 -6.33 11.35
N ALA A 71 -8.35 -6.59 10.74
CA ALA A 71 -7.73 -7.90 10.68
C ALA A 71 -7.34 -8.43 12.08
N ALA A 72 -6.93 -7.54 12.98
CA ALA A 72 -6.64 -7.86 14.38
C ALA A 72 -7.90 -8.05 15.25
N GLY A 73 -9.10 -8.02 14.68
CA GLY A 73 -10.36 -8.22 15.40
C GLY A 73 -10.88 -6.96 16.08
N GLY A 74 -10.57 -5.78 15.53
CA GLY A 74 -11.05 -4.49 16.02
C GLY A 74 -10.17 -3.85 17.10
N ARG A 75 -9.02 -4.45 17.42
CA ARG A 75 -8.03 -3.87 18.33
C ARG A 75 -6.63 -4.11 17.80
N ALA A 76 -5.88 -3.05 17.53
CA ALA A 76 -4.50 -3.15 17.08
C ALA A 76 -3.60 -2.17 17.83
N PRO A 77 -2.56 -2.64 18.53
CA PRO A 77 -1.54 -1.76 19.09
C PRO A 77 -0.73 -1.13 17.95
N LEU A 78 -0.51 0.18 18.01
CA LEU A 78 0.18 0.93 16.95
C LEU A 78 1.63 0.48 16.75
N THR A 79 2.25 -0.12 17.77
CA THR A 79 3.59 -0.73 17.66
C THR A 79 3.58 -1.93 16.72
N ASP A 80 2.55 -2.76 16.79
CA ASP A 80 2.45 -3.96 15.96
C ASP A 80 2.08 -3.57 14.54
N VAL A 81 1.21 -2.58 14.37
CA VAL A 81 0.91 -1.97 13.06
C VAL A 81 2.17 -1.37 12.42
N ALA A 82 3.01 -0.69 13.19
CA ALA A 82 4.28 -0.15 12.70
C ALA A 82 5.27 -1.24 12.26
N VAL A 83 5.29 -2.38 12.96
CA VAL A 83 6.11 -3.53 12.58
C VAL A 83 5.53 -4.23 11.34
N ALA A 84 4.21 -4.44 11.28
CA ALA A 84 3.53 -5.09 10.18
C ALA A 84 3.68 -4.30 8.87
N LEU A 85 3.53 -2.98 8.93
CA LEU A 85 3.65 -2.09 7.76
C LEU A 85 5.09 -1.64 7.48
N ASN A 86 6.06 -1.96 8.35
CA ASN A 86 7.46 -1.52 8.26
C ASN A 86 7.62 0.01 8.15
N ILE A 87 6.79 0.75 8.87
CA ILE A 87 6.77 2.23 8.88
C ILE A 87 7.14 2.73 10.27
N ASP A 88 7.75 3.91 10.34
CA ASP A 88 8.11 4.50 11.61
C ASP A 88 6.88 4.84 12.45
N PHE A 89 7.00 4.56 13.76
CA PHE A 89 5.91 4.72 14.72
C PHE A 89 5.32 6.14 14.71
N ASP A 90 6.17 7.15 14.55
CA ASP A 90 5.79 8.55 14.51
C ASP A 90 4.86 8.88 13.30
N HIS A 91 5.06 8.22 12.15
CA HIS A 91 4.14 8.34 11.01
C HIS A 91 2.83 7.58 11.22
N ILE A 92 2.89 6.38 11.81
CA ILE A 92 1.71 5.59 12.16
C ILE A 92 0.86 6.34 13.18
N GLU A 93 1.45 6.88 14.24
CA GLU A 93 0.73 7.59 15.30
C GLU A 93 0.02 8.84 14.78
N ARG A 94 0.69 9.65 13.95
CA ARG A 94 0.05 10.80 13.29
C ARG A 94 -1.13 10.38 12.44
N THR A 95 -0.97 9.31 11.66
CA THR A 95 -2.02 8.84 10.76
C THR A 95 -3.19 8.24 11.53
N ALA A 96 -2.93 7.50 12.62
CA ALA A 96 -3.96 6.98 13.50
C ALA A 96 -4.77 8.12 14.16
N ARG A 97 -4.12 9.20 14.62
CA ARG A 97 -4.83 10.37 15.15
C ARG A 97 -5.69 11.06 14.08
N LEU A 98 -5.20 11.12 12.84
CA LEU A 98 -5.97 11.64 11.71
C LEU A 98 -7.21 10.78 11.44
N ILE A 99 -7.06 9.45 11.44
CA ILE A 99 -8.17 8.51 11.25
C ILE A 99 -9.26 8.75 12.29
N VAL A 100 -8.90 8.79 13.58
CA VAL A 100 -9.86 9.04 14.68
C VAL A 100 -10.52 10.42 14.58
N SER A 101 -9.84 11.41 14.00
CA SER A 101 -10.43 12.74 13.79
C SER A 101 -11.41 12.81 12.62
N GLN A 102 -11.35 11.86 11.69
CA GLN A 102 -12.17 11.83 10.48
C GLN A 102 -13.28 10.78 10.55
N ASP A 103 -13.11 9.76 11.37
CA ASP A 103 -13.93 8.56 11.39
C ASP A 103 -14.26 8.16 12.82
N ASP A 104 -15.52 8.34 13.21
CA ASP A 104 -16.02 8.09 14.57
C ASP A 104 -16.07 6.58 14.91
N GLU A 105 -15.94 5.69 13.92
CA GLU A 105 -15.85 4.24 14.14
C GLU A 105 -14.53 3.83 14.81
N PHE A 106 -13.49 4.68 14.70
CA PHE A 106 -12.17 4.41 15.23
C PHE A 106 -11.89 5.24 16.48
N THR A 107 -11.32 4.61 17.50
CA THR A 107 -10.89 5.28 18.74
C THR A 107 -9.44 4.95 19.04
N LEU A 108 -8.67 5.92 19.54
CA LEU A 108 -7.28 5.73 19.95
C LEU A 108 -7.16 5.88 21.47
N SER A 109 -6.62 4.87 22.15
CA SER A 109 -6.35 4.90 23.60
C SER A 109 -5.04 4.21 23.92
N ASN A 110 -4.14 4.85 24.69
CA ASN A 110 -2.83 4.28 25.08
C ASN A 110 -2.00 3.70 23.93
N ALA A 111 -1.98 4.36 22.76
CA ALA A 111 -1.34 3.86 21.55
C ALA A 111 -1.90 2.53 21.01
N GLU A 112 -3.14 2.20 21.36
CA GLU A 112 -3.95 1.14 20.75
C GLU A 112 -5.09 1.77 19.95
N LEU A 113 -5.27 1.30 18.72
CA LEU A 113 -6.38 1.65 17.83
C LEU A 113 -7.49 0.62 17.99
N PHE A 114 -8.71 1.11 18.19
CA PHE A 114 -9.93 0.33 18.35
C PHE A 114 -10.87 0.65 17.19
N ALA A 115 -11.47 -0.37 16.59
CA ALA A 115 -12.60 -0.25 15.68
C ALA A 115 -13.86 -0.71 16.44
N THR A 116 -14.89 0.13 16.46
CA THR A 116 -16.13 -0.06 17.23
C THR A 116 -17.25 -0.63 16.38
#